data_AF-A0A942P789-F1
#
_entry.id   AF-A0A942P789-F1
#
_cell.length_a   1.000
_cell.length_b   1.000
_cell.length_c   1.000
_cell.angle_alpha   90.00
_cell.angle_beta   90.00
_cell.angle_gamma   90.00
#
_symmetry.space_group_name_H-M   'P 1'
#
loop_
_entity.id
_entity.type
_entity.pdbx_description
1 polymer ?
#
loop_
_entity_poly.entity_id
_entity_poly.type
_entity_poly.pdbx_seq_one_letter_code
_entity_poly.pdbx_strand_id
1 'polypeptide(L)'
;GFLFTIMILSYVVGDNPLFRVGIHVFVGVAAGYVTVIVLQQVIGNKLVAPLVSGDMTQGLVVLIPIVMSFFLLTKMSSKYHWLGRWVVAFLVGVGAAAAIAGALMGTLLPQAWASVTMFDLTAFTESDVILEKRVEGFMILAGTIFTLAYFQFSVRESAAKSGKRGLFMRIITFTGEIFLAITFGALFAGVLSAALTALVDRAQFIANFLASFFP
;
A
#
# COMPACT_ATOMS: atom_id res chain seq x y z
N GLY A 1 2.07 -23.47 -11.51
CA GLY A 1 3.02 -22.49 -12.08
C GLY A 1 2.75 -22.27 -13.55
N PHE A 2 3.26 -23.17 -14.40
CA PHE A 2 3.21 -23.08 -15.87
C PHE A 2 1.85 -22.70 -16.48
N LEU A 3 0.79 -23.49 -16.19
CA LEU A 3 -0.54 -23.21 -16.73
C LEU A 3 -1.05 -21.82 -16.35
N PHE A 4 -0.85 -21.41 -15.10
CA PHE A 4 -1.30 -20.11 -14.61
C PHE A 4 -0.51 -18.95 -15.23
N THR A 5 0.79 -19.13 -15.48
CA THR A 5 1.61 -18.17 -16.22
C THR A 5 1.11 -18.01 -17.65
N ILE A 6 0.76 -19.10 -18.34
CA ILE A 6 0.17 -19.05 -19.68
C ILE A 6 -1.19 -18.34 -19.64
N MET A 7 -2.05 -18.67 -18.67
CA MET A 7 -3.37 -18.06 -18.53
C MET A 7 -3.27 -16.54 -18.38
N ILE A 8 -2.36 -16.04 -17.54
CA ILE A 8 -2.15 -14.60 -17.36
C ILE A 8 -1.55 -13.95 -18.61
N LEU A 9 -0.49 -14.55 -19.18
CA LEU A 9 0.18 -14.00 -20.37
C LEU A 9 -0.72 -14.02 -21.62
N SER A 10 -1.74 -14.87 -21.65
CA SER A 10 -2.73 -14.89 -22.73
C SER A 10 -3.42 -13.52 -22.91
N TYR A 11 -3.44 -12.66 -21.89
CA TYR A 11 -3.94 -11.28 -22.00
C TYR A 11 -3.25 -10.46 -23.10
N VAL A 12 -1.99 -10.76 -23.44
CA VAL A 12 -1.26 -10.09 -24.53
C VAL A 12 -1.99 -10.25 -25.88
N VAL A 13 -2.72 -11.35 -26.05
CA VAL A 13 -3.53 -11.66 -27.25
C VAL A 13 -4.96 -11.11 -27.14
N GLY A 14 -5.28 -10.37 -26.07
CA GLY A 14 -6.60 -9.81 -25.77
C GLY A 14 -7.40 -10.61 -24.74
N ASP A 15 -8.68 -10.25 -24.56
CA ASP A 15 -9.57 -10.85 -23.55
C ASP A 15 -10.13 -12.22 -24.00
N ASN A 16 -9.37 -13.27 -23.70
CA ASN A 16 -9.71 -14.66 -24.01
C ASN A 16 -10.27 -15.40 -22.78
N PRO A 17 -10.99 -16.53 -22.99
CA PRO A 17 -11.54 -17.33 -21.89
C PRO A 17 -10.47 -17.82 -20.89
N LEU A 18 -9.27 -18.12 -21.37
CA LEU A 18 -8.18 -18.66 -20.56
C LEU A 18 -7.68 -17.64 -19.53
N PHE A 19 -7.53 -16.37 -19.94
CA PHE A 19 -7.23 -15.24 -19.07
C PHE A 19 -8.33 -14.98 -18.05
N ARG A 20 -9.61 -15.01 -18.49
CA ARG A 20 -10.74 -14.86 -17.59
C ARG A 20 -10.74 -15.92 -16.49
N VAL A 21 -10.53 -17.20 -16.84
CA VAL A 21 -10.42 -18.27 -15.82
C VAL A 21 -9.26 -17.97 -14.86
N GLY A 22 -8.12 -17.48 -15.37
CA GLY A 22 -6.96 -17.11 -14.56
C GLY A 22 -7.29 -16.06 -13.50
N ILE A 23 -7.99 -14.98 -13.90
CA ILE A 23 -8.45 -13.94 -12.96
C ILE A 23 -9.43 -14.51 -11.93
N HIS A 24 -10.42 -15.31 -12.35
CA HIS A 24 -11.42 -15.84 -11.42
C HIS A 24 -10.78 -16.78 -10.39
N VAL A 25 -9.83 -17.62 -10.82
CA VAL A 25 -9.05 -18.47 -9.92
C VAL A 25 -8.22 -17.61 -8.97
N PHE A 26 -7.54 -16.57 -9.46
CA PHE A 26 -6.75 -15.66 -8.62
C PHE A 26 -7.60 -14.99 -7.54
N VAL A 27 -8.71 -14.37 -7.93
CA VAL A 27 -9.63 -13.69 -7.02
C VAL A 27 -10.26 -14.69 -6.05
N GLY A 28 -10.64 -15.88 -6.53
CA GLY A 28 -11.18 -16.94 -5.70
C GLY A 28 -10.21 -17.43 -4.64
N VAL A 29 -8.94 -17.66 -5.00
CA VAL A 29 -7.88 -18.05 -4.05
C VAL A 29 -7.62 -16.93 -3.04
N ALA A 30 -7.54 -15.67 -3.49
CA ALA A 30 -7.37 -14.53 -2.59
C ALA A 30 -8.53 -14.42 -1.58
N ALA A 31 -9.78 -14.52 -2.05
CA ALA A 31 -10.95 -14.51 -1.19
C ALA A 31 -10.99 -15.72 -0.23
N GLY A 32 -10.61 -16.91 -0.71
CA GLY A 32 -10.50 -18.12 0.10
C GLY A 32 -9.46 -17.97 1.21
N TYR A 33 -8.27 -17.46 0.90
CA TYR A 33 -7.22 -17.20 1.88
C TYR A 33 -7.67 -16.21 2.96
N VAL A 34 -8.29 -15.09 2.56
CA VAL A 34 -8.86 -14.12 3.49
C VAL A 34 -9.95 -14.77 4.36
N THR A 35 -10.79 -15.63 3.78
CA THR A 35 -11.83 -16.35 4.52
C THR A 35 -11.22 -17.26 5.60
N VAL A 36 -10.17 -18.00 5.28
CA VAL A 36 -9.45 -18.86 6.25
C VAL A 36 -8.84 -18.02 7.38
N ILE A 37 -8.23 -16.88 7.05
CA ILE A 37 -7.71 -15.94 8.04
C ILE A 37 -8.82 -15.47 8.98
N VAL A 38 -9.98 -15.07 8.44
CA VAL A 38 -11.10 -14.60 9.25
C VAL A 38 -11.62 -15.72 10.16
N LEU A 39 -11.78 -16.94 9.64
CA LEU A 39 -12.24 -18.08 10.43
C LEU A 39 -11.27 -18.41 11.58
N GLN A 40 -9.97 -18.47 11.30
CA GLN A 40 -8.97 -18.86 12.30
C GLN A 40 -8.64 -17.73 13.26
N GLN A 41 -8.23 -16.58 12.71
CA GLN A 41 -7.66 -15.49 13.51
C GLN A 41 -8.73 -14.59 14.14
N VAL A 42 -9.89 -14.41 13.49
CA VAL A 42 -10.95 -13.53 14.00
C VAL A 42 -11.98 -14.36 14.75
N ILE A 43 -12.61 -15.33 14.09
CA ILE A 43 -13.67 -16.11 14.72
C ILE A 43 -13.08 -17.08 15.75
N GLY A 44 -12.07 -17.86 15.41
CA GLY A 44 -11.42 -18.78 16.36
C GLY A 44 -10.76 -18.04 17.52
N ASN A 45 -9.71 -17.28 17.23
CA ASN A 45 -8.85 -16.72 18.28
C ASN A 45 -9.43 -15.50 19.01
N LYS A 46 -10.21 -14.64 18.33
CA LYS A 46 -10.73 -13.41 18.95
C LYS A 46 -12.16 -13.52 19.44
N LEU A 47 -12.95 -14.48 18.92
CA LEU A 47 -14.33 -14.68 19.34
C LEU A 47 -14.49 -15.93 20.20
N VAL A 48 -14.19 -17.11 19.66
CA VAL A 48 -14.48 -18.41 20.31
C VAL A 48 -13.54 -18.69 21.48
N ALA A 49 -12.23 -18.52 21.32
CA ALA A 49 -11.26 -18.86 22.36
C ALA A 49 -11.50 -18.08 23.68
N PRO A 50 -11.76 -16.75 23.68
CA PRO A 50 -12.06 -16.04 24.92
C PRO A 50 -13.42 -16.40 25.55
N LEU A 51 -14.39 -16.92 24.78
CA LEU A 51 -15.68 -17.38 25.30
C LEU A 51 -15.58 -18.72 26.02
N VAL A 52 -14.71 -19.61 25.55
CA VAL A 52 -14.61 -20.98 26.06
C VAL A 52 -13.55 -21.10 27.16
N SER A 53 -12.41 -20.43 27.00
CA SER A 53 -11.25 -20.57 27.88
C SER A 53 -10.72 -19.23 28.41
N GLY A 54 -11.41 -18.13 28.15
CA GLY A 54 -10.98 -16.80 28.60
C GLY A 54 -11.46 -16.46 30.01
N ASP A 55 -10.78 -15.49 30.63
CA ASP A 55 -11.20 -14.91 31.90
C ASP A 55 -12.55 -14.18 31.76
N MET A 56 -13.27 -14.01 32.87
CA MET A 56 -14.59 -13.36 32.88
C MET A 56 -14.58 -11.95 32.27
N THR A 57 -13.47 -11.21 32.40
CA THR A 57 -13.28 -9.90 31.78
C THR A 57 -13.18 -9.99 30.24
N GLN A 58 -12.50 -11.01 29.72
CA GLN A 58 -12.37 -11.22 28.27
C GLN A 58 -13.69 -11.65 27.64
N GLY A 59 -14.44 -12.52 28.31
CA GLY A 59 -15.78 -12.92 27.88
C GLY A 59 -16.75 -11.73 27.78
N LEU A 60 -16.69 -10.79 28.74
CA LEU A 60 -17.50 -9.56 28.71
C LEU A 60 -17.14 -8.65 27.53
N VAL A 61 -15.85 -8.49 27.21
CA VAL A 61 -15.40 -7.67 26.07
C VAL A 61 -15.87 -8.27 24.74
N VAL A 62 -15.86 -9.60 24.60
CA VAL A 62 -16.29 -10.32 23.39
C VAL A 62 -17.81 -10.26 23.19
N LEU A 63 -18.59 -9.99 24.24
CA LEU A 63 -20.04 -9.80 24.11
C LEU A 63 -20.38 -8.61 23.20
N ILE A 64 -19.58 -7.55 23.24
CA ILE A 64 -19.79 -6.33 22.45
C ILE A 64 -19.82 -6.63 20.93
N PRO A 65 -18.78 -7.25 20.32
CA PRO A 65 -18.81 -7.58 18.90
C PRO A 65 -19.89 -8.63 18.54
N ILE A 66 -20.28 -9.53 19.44
CA ILE A 66 -21.39 -10.48 19.19
C ILE A 66 -22.72 -9.71 19.06
N VAL A 67 -23.00 -8.83 20.02
CA VAL A 67 -24.22 -8.01 20.00
C VAL A 67 -24.25 -7.10 18.77
N MET A 68 -23.13 -6.48 18.43
CA MET A 68 -23.01 -5.69 17.20
C MET A 68 -23.23 -6.54 15.95
N SER A 69 -22.69 -7.76 15.90
CA SER A 69 -22.89 -8.69 14.78
C SER A 69 -24.35 -9.08 14.63
N PHE A 70 -25.05 -9.34 15.74
CA PHE A 70 -26.48 -9.61 15.74
C PHE A 70 -27.30 -8.40 15.26
N PHE A 71 -26.97 -7.19 15.74
CA PHE A 71 -27.61 -5.96 15.28
C PHE A 71 -27.35 -5.68 13.80
N LEU A 72 -26.22 -6.11 13.24
CA LEU A 72 -25.98 -6.00 11.80
C LEU A 72 -26.97 -6.84 10.98
N LEU A 73 -27.36 -8.02 11.46
CA LEU A 73 -28.37 -8.86 10.80
C LEU A 73 -29.76 -8.18 10.74
N THR A 74 -30.08 -7.32 11.72
CA THR A 74 -31.36 -6.59 11.74
C THR A 74 -31.51 -5.63 10.56
N LYS A 75 -30.43 -5.27 9.86
CA LYS A 75 -30.46 -4.48 8.62
C LYS A 75 -31.25 -5.17 7.50
N MET A 76 -31.36 -6.51 7.53
CA MET A 76 -32.17 -7.25 6.56
C MET A 76 -33.69 -7.10 6.81
N SER A 77 -34.11 -6.62 7.99
CA SER A 77 -35.52 -6.42 8.34
C SER A 77 -35.94 -4.96 8.18
N SER A 78 -37.07 -4.73 7.50
CA SER A 78 -37.64 -3.38 7.34
C SER A 78 -37.97 -2.69 8.68
N LYS A 79 -38.37 -3.45 9.71
CA LYS A 79 -38.84 -2.91 11.00
C LYS A 79 -37.71 -2.52 11.96
N TYR A 80 -36.59 -3.24 11.94
CA TYR A 80 -35.50 -3.09 12.90
C TYR A 80 -34.19 -2.54 12.31
N HIS A 81 -34.21 -2.10 11.05
CA HIS A 81 -33.03 -1.60 10.33
C HIS A 81 -32.27 -0.47 11.03
N TRP A 82 -32.93 0.29 11.91
CA TRP A 82 -32.33 1.41 12.64
C TRP A 82 -31.21 0.98 13.59
N LEU A 83 -31.29 -0.22 14.19
CA LEU A 83 -30.26 -0.79 15.06
C LEU A 83 -28.98 -1.10 14.28
N GLY A 84 -29.14 -1.64 13.07
CA GLY A 84 -28.02 -1.91 12.16
C GLY A 84 -27.28 -0.65 11.67
N ARG A 85 -27.93 0.53 11.65
CA ARG A 85 -27.28 1.78 11.20
C ARG A 85 -26.12 2.18 12.10
N TRP A 86 -26.25 2.02 13.42
CA TRP A 86 -25.19 2.33 14.38
C TRP A 86 -23.97 1.41 14.20
N VAL A 87 -24.21 0.12 13.97
CA VAL A 87 -23.14 -0.85 13.71
C VAL A 87 -22.42 -0.54 12.41
N VAL A 88 -23.15 -0.19 11.34
CA VAL A 88 -22.55 0.21 10.07
C VAL A 88 -21.75 1.51 10.22
N ALA A 89 -22.26 2.50 10.96
CA ALA A 89 -21.52 3.73 11.24
C ALA A 89 -20.21 3.46 12.00
N PHE A 90 -20.25 2.59 13.00
CA PHE A 90 -19.05 2.12 13.70
C PHE A 90 -18.07 1.41 12.76
N LEU A 91 -18.55 0.49 11.92
CA LEU A 91 -17.70 -0.27 10.99
C LEU A 91 -17.04 0.65 9.95
N VAL A 92 -17.76 1.65 9.44
CA VAL A 92 -17.21 2.67 8.54
C VAL A 92 -16.19 3.54 9.26
N GLY A 93 -16.47 3.97 10.49
CA GLY A 93 -15.53 4.75 11.30
C GLY A 93 -14.23 3.99 11.58
N VAL A 94 -14.32 2.73 12.00
CA VAL A 94 -13.15 1.86 12.22
C VAL A 94 -12.41 1.60 10.90
N GLY A 95 -13.12 1.34 9.80
CA GLY A 95 -12.51 1.15 8.49
C GLY A 95 -11.76 2.38 7.98
N ALA A 96 -12.36 3.56 8.13
CA ALA A 96 -11.72 4.84 7.80
C ALA A 96 -10.50 5.11 8.69
N ALA A 97 -10.61 4.89 10.00
CA ALA A 97 -9.49 5.03 10.92
C ALA A 97 -8.35 4.05 10.60
N ALA A 98 -8.67 2.78 10.29
CA ALA A 98 -7.68 1.78 9.91
C ALA A 98 -7.01 2.11 8.56
N ALA A 99 -7.74 2.66 7.60
CA ALA A 99 -7.18 3.10 6.33
C ALA A 99 -6.22 4.30 6.53
N ILE A 100 -6.63 5.30 7.32
CA ILE A 100 -5.79 6.47 7.62
C ILE A 100 -4.55 6.05 8.42
N ALA A 101 -4.72 5.26 9.48
CA ALA A 101 -3.62 4.77 10.31
C ALA A 101 -2.69 3.84 9.50
N GLY A 102 -3.25 2.97 8.67
CA GLY A 102 -2.50 2.07 7.80
C GLY A 102 -1.68 2.83 6.75
N ALA A 103 -2.25 3.88 6.14
CA ALA A 103 -1.49 4.76 5.26
C ALA A 103 -0.39 5.50 6.03
N LEU A 104 -0.71 6.11 7.17
CA LEU A 104 0.25 6.88 7.97
C LEU A 104 1.41 6.01 8.50
N MET A 105 1.10 4.89 9.14
CA MET A 105 2.10 3.97 9.70
C MET A 105 2.77 3.10 8.64
N GLY A 106 2.09 2.80 7.53
CA GLY A 106 2.65 1.98 6.45
C GLY A 106 3.52 2.76 5.49
N THR A 107 3.31 4.07 5.34
CA THR A 107 4.07 4.90 4.39
C THR A 107 4.75 6.09 5.07
N LEU A 108 3.98 7.07 5.53
CA LEU A 108 4.52 8.40 5.90
C LEU A 108 5.48 8.36 7.09
N LEU A 109 5.13 7.62 8.14
CA LEU A 109 5.98 7.53 9.34
C LEU A 109 7.29 6.78 9.04
N PRO A 110 7.29 5.57 8.44
CA PRO A 110 8.52 4.91 8.03
C PRO A 110 9.38 5.77 7.11
N GLN A 111 8.76 6.49 6.17
CA GLN A 111 9.47 7.41 5.28
C GLN A 111 10.12 8.56 6.04
N ALA A 112 9.40 9.20 6.97
CA ALA A 112 9.94 10.27 7.81
C ALA A 112 11.09 9.76 8.71
N TRP A 113 10.93 8.59 9.33
CA TRP A 113 11.99 7.96 10.12
C TRP A 113 13.22 7.65 9.28
N ALA A 114 13.05 7.10 8.07
CA ALA A 114 14.16 6.84 7.15
C ALA A 114 14.93 8.13 6.81
N SER A 115 14.23 9.23 6.56
CA SER A 115 14.85 10.54 6.32
C SER A 115 15.64 11.07 7.52
N VAL A 116 15.17 10.82 8.76
CA VAL A 116 15.89 11.24 9.98
C VAL A 116 17.13 10.39 10.21
N THR A 117 17.04 9.07 10.04
CA THR A 117 18.18 8.16 10.26
C THR A 117 19.33 8.37 9.29
N MET A 118 19.09 8.97 8.12
CA MET A 118 20.14 9.37 7.17
C MET A 118 21.12 10.40 7.75
N PHE A 119 20.74 11.09 8.83
CA PHE A 119 21.58 12.07 9.52
C PHE A 119 22.17 11.54 10.84
N ASP A 120 21.96 10.28 11.19
CA ASP A 120 22.62 9.68 12.35
C ASP A 120 24.07 9.30 12.02
N LEU A 121 24.98 10.24 12.24
CA LEU A 121 26.41 10.08 11.97
C LEU A 121 27.13 9.17 12.97
N THR A 122 26.47 8.73 14.03
CA THR A 122 27.09 7.91 15.08
C THR A 122 27.00 6.41 14.81
N ALA A 123 26.16 6.00 13.86
CA ALA A 123 25.95 4.61 13.48
C ALA A 123 27.01 4.04 12.51
N PHE A 124 27.94 4.86 12.00
CA PHE A 124 28.85 4.48 10.92
C PHE A 124 30.31 4.50 11.38
N THR A 125 30.93 3.32 11.45
CA THR A 125 32.28 3.10 12.02
C THR A 125 33.41 3.18 10.98
N GLU A 126 33.09 3.32 9.69
CA GLU A 126 34.08 3.42 8.61
C GLU A 126 34.15 4.83 8.01
N SER A 127 35.33 5.45 8.10
CA SER A 127 35.60 6.84 7.76
C SER A 127 35.29 7.23 6.30
N ASP A 128 35.41 6.30 5.35
CA ASP A 128 35.13 6.55 3.92
C ASP A 128 33.61 6.65 3.63
N VAL A 129 32.78 5.96 4.42
CA VAL A 129 31.32 5.89 4.22
C VAL A 129 30.61 7.17 4.72
N ILE A 130 31.27 7.93 5.61
CA ILE A 130 30.67 9.10 6.27
C ILE A 130 30.41 10.25 5.28
N LEU A 131 31.31 10.47 4.31
CA LEU A 131 31.18 11.57 3.34
C LEU A 131 30.09 11.28 2.31
N GLU A 132 30.04 10.06 1.77
CA GLU A 132 29.00 9.65 0.81
C GLU A 132 27.60 9.74 1.42
N LYS A 133 27.43 9.24 2.65
CA LYS A 133 26.14 9.26 3.35
C LYS A 133 25.69 10.67 3.72
N ARG A 134 26.62 11.59 4.02
CA ARG A 134 26.32 13.00 4.27
C ARG A 134 25.85 13.72 3.00
N VAL A 135 26.44 13.41 1.85
CA VAL A 135 26.01 13.94 0.55
C VAL A 135 24.63 13.39 0.18
N GLU A 136 24.40 12.09 0.39
CA GLU A 136 23.11 11.43 0.16
C GLU A 136 21.99 12.05 1.01
N GLY A 137 22.20 12.17 2.33
CA GLY A 137 21.24 12.79 3.24
C GLY A 137 20.95 14.24 2.87
N PHE A 138 21.98 15.03 2.54
CA PHE A 138 21.79 16.41 2.08
C PHE A 138 20.98 16.49 0.78
N MET A 139 21.28 15.63 -0.19
CA MET A 139 20.57 15.58 -1.47
C MET A 139 19.09 15.21 -1.29
N ILE A 140 18.78 14.26 -0.40
CA ILE A 140 17.40 13.86 -0.08
C ILE A 140 16.66 14.98 0.65
N LEU A 141 17.30 15.66 1.62
CA LEU A 141 16.71 16.81 2.31
C LEU A 141 16.45 17.97 1.34
N ALA A 142 17.44 18.32 0.51
CA ALA A 142 17.30 19.37 -0.49
C ALA A 142 16.19 19.04 -1.49
N GLY A 143 16.15 17.81 -2.01
CA GLY A 143 15.08 17.31 -2.86
C GLY A 143 13.70 17.43 -2.21
N THR A 144 13.59 17.05 -0.93
CA THR A 144 12.33 17.17 -0.16
C THR A 144 11.88 18.62 -0.01
N ILE A 145 12.81 19.54 0.28
CA ILE A 145 12.51 20.97 0.40
C ILE A 145 12.06 21.55 -0.96
N PHE A 146 12.79 21.27 -2.04
CA PHE A 146 12.45 21.77 -3.37
C PHE A 146 11.12 21.21 -3.89
N THR A 147 10.85 19.93 -3.66
CA THR A 147 9.58 19.28 -4.05
C THR A 147 8.40 19.86 -3.26
N LEU A 148 8.53 20.06 -1.94
CA LEU A 148 7.50 20.72 -1.13
C LEU A 148 7.28 22.16 -1.57
N ALA A 149 8.35 22.91 -1.86
CA ALA A 149 8.25 24.28 -2.35
C ALA A 149 7.59 24.37 -3.74
N TYR A 150 7.74 23.34 -4.59
CA TYR A 150 7.00 23.23 -5.84
C TYR A 150 5.48 23.03 -5.61
N PHE A 151 5.11 22.16 -4.66
CA PHE A 151 3.71 21.84 -4.35
C PHE A 151 3.01 22.80 -3.38
N GLN A 152 3.71 23.81 -2.84
CA GLN A 152 3.14 24.73 -1.87
C GLN A 152 1.96 25.53 -2.45
N PHE A 153 0.74 25.04 -2.16
CA PHE A 153 -0.53 25.55 -2.68
C PHE A 153 -0.76 27.05 -2.40
N SER A 154 -0.26 27.55 -1.26
CA SER A 154 -0.37 28.96 -0.87
C SER A 154 0.32 29.92 -1.87
N VAL A 155 1.38 29.46 -2.52
CA VAL A 155 2.09 30.23 -3.56
C VAL A 155 1.40 30.09 -4.93
N ARG A 156 0.66 29.01 -5.17
CA ARG A 156 -0.11 28.82 -6.42
C ARG A 156 -1.33 29.75 -6.46
N GLU A 157 -2.02 29.97 -5.33
CA GLU A 157 -3.09 30.96 -5.23
C GLU A 157 -2.58 32.41 -5.23
N SER A 158 -1.45 32.68 -4.56
CA SER A 158 -0.85 34.03 -4.52
C SER A 158 -0.26 34.46 -5.87
N ALA A 159 0.36 33.54 -6.62
CA ALA A 159 0.83 33.80 -7.99
C ALA A 159 -0.33 34.04 -8.97
N ALA A 160 -1.48 33.39 -8.78
CA ALA A 160 -2.68 33.60 -9.58
C ALA A 160 -3.35 34.96 -9.32
N LYS A 161 -3.17 35.56 -8.13
CA LYS A 161 -3.77 36.85 -7.73
C LYS A 161 -2.84 38.07 -7.86
N SER A 162 -1.52 37.90 -7.73
CA SER A 162 -0.55 39.01 -7.62
C SER A 162 0.40 39.16 -8.82
N GLY A 163 0.51 38.16 -9.69
CA GLY A 163 1.30 38.22 -10.93
C GLY A 163 2.82 38.37 -10.75
N LYS A 164 3.34 38.56 -9.54
CA LYS A 164 4.78 38.64 -9.25
C LYS A 164 5.20 37.57 -8.26
N ARG A 165 5.74 36.47 -8.77
CA ARG A 165 6.60 35.57 -7.99
C ARG A 165 7.93 36.29 -7.77
N GLY A 166 8.37 36.43 -6.53
CA GLY A 166 9.75 36.86 -6.24
C GLY A 166 10.75 35.93 -6.95
N LEU A 167 11.82 36.49 -7.51
CA LEU A 167 12.81 35.76 -8.32
C LEU A 167 13.35 34.50 -7.60
N PHE A 168 13.55 34.60 -6.28
CA PHE A 168 13.97 33.51 -5.41
C PHE A 168 12.97 32.33 -5.41
N MET A 169 11.67 32.60 -5.27
CA MET A 169 10.64 31.56 -5.26
C MET A 169 10.52 30.87 -6.64
N ARG A 170 10.71 31.61 -7.74
CA ARG A 170 10.70 31.03 -9.09
C ARG A 170 11.82 30.01 -9.29
N ILE A 171 13.03 30.32 -8.80
CA ILE A 171 14.18 29.42 -8.89
C ILE A 171 13.93 28.15 -8.07
N ILE A 172 13.48 28.30 -6.82
CA ILE A 172 13.20 27.16 -5.94
C ILE A 172 12.14 26.23 -6.54
N THR A 173 11.02 26.79 -7.04
CA THR A 173 9.97 25.99 -7.69
C THR A 173 10.46 25.31 -8.97
N PHE A 174 11.27 25.98 -9.80
CA PHE A 174 11.83 25.39 -11.02
C PHE A 174 12.79 24.22 -10.71
N THR A 175 13.64 24.38 -9.69
CA THR A 175 14.51 23.29 -9.22
C THR A 175 13.70 22.10 -8.71
N GLY A 176 12.60 22.35 -7.98
CA GLY A 176 11.68 21.31 -7.54
C GLY A 176 11.00 20.56 -8.68
N GLU A 177 10.62 21.27 -9.75
CA GLU A 177 10.04 20.68 -10.96
C GLU A 177 11.02 19.73 -11.67
N ILE A 178 12.28 20.14 -11.83
CA ILE A 178 13.33 19.29 -12.41
C ILE A 178 13.54 18.05 -11.53
N PHE A 179 13.63 18.23 -10.22
CA PHE A 179 13.81 17.11 -9.30
C PHE A 179 12.67 16.09 -9.42
N LEU A 180 11.41 16.55 -9.45
CA LEU A 180 10.25 15.68 -9.66
C LEU A 180 10.30 14.95 -11.01
N ALA A 181 10.65 15.66 -12.10
CA ALA A 181 10.76 15.05 -13.41
C ALA A 181 11.80 13.92 -13.43
N ILE A 182 12.96 14.14 -12.79
CA ILE A 182 14.01 13.12 -12.67
C ILE A 182 13.54 11.95 -11.79
N THR A 183 12.94 12.22 -10.62
CA THR A 183 12.47 11.16 -9.72
C THR A 183 11.37 10.32 -10.36
N PHE A 184 10.37 10.92 -10.99
CA PHE A 184 9.32 10.17 -11.71
C PHE A 184 9.89 9.40 -12.90
N GLY A 185 10.84 9.97 -13.64
CA GLY A 185 11.55 9.28 -14.70
C GLY A 185 12.29 8.03 -14.19
N ALA A 186 13.02 8.16 -13.08
CA ALA A 186 13.72 7.05 -12.45
C ALA A 186 12.75 5.98 -11.92
N LEU A 187 11.65 6.37 -11.26
CA LEU A 187 10.62 5.43 -10.78
C LEU A 187 9.96 4.68 -11.95
N PHE A 188 9.62 5.39 -13.04
CA PHE A 188 9.05 4.77 -14.23
C PHE A 188 10.02 3.78 -14.88
N ALA A 189 11.29 4.18 -15.06
CA ALA A 189 12.32 3.30 -15.59
C ALA A 189 12.55 2.07 -14.68
N GLY A 190 12.53 2.25 -13.36
CA GLY A 190 12.64 1.16 -12.38
C GLY A 190 11.48 0.18 -12.47
N VAL A 191 10.24 0.67 -12.53
CA VAL A 191 9.04 -0.17 -12.69
C VAL A 191 9.05 -0.90 -14.03
N LEU A 192 9.43 -0.22 -15.12
CA LEU A 192 9.54 -0.84 -16.44
C LEU A 192 10.63 -1.92 -16.46
N SER A 193 11.79 -1.65 -15.88
CA SER A 193 12.89 -2.62 -15.77
C SER A 193 12.47 -3.84 -14.95
N ALA A 194 11.80 -3.64 -13.81
CA ALA A 194 11.29 -4.73 -13.00
C ALA A 194 10.22 -5.55 -13.74
N ALA A 195 9.31 -4.88 -14.46
CA ALA A 195 8.29 -5.55 -15.28
C ALA A 195 8.91 -6.35 -16.43
N LEU A 196 9.89 -5.80 -17.14
CA LEU A 196 10.63 -6.50 -18.20
C LEU A 196 11.41 -7.68 -17.64
N THR A 197 12.09 -7.52 -16.50
CA THR A 197 12.80 -8.60 -15.81
C THR A 197 11.84 -9.72 -15.44
N ALA A 198 10.69 -9.40 -14.81
CA ALA A 198 9.67 -10.37 -14.47
C ALA A 198 9.10 -11.08 -15.72
N LEU A 199 8.92 -10.38 -16.83
CA LEU A 199 8.47 -10.95 -18.10
C LEU A 199 9.51 -11.92 -18.68
N VAL A 200 10.79 -11.53 -18.69
CA VAL A 200 11.91 -12.37 -19.13
C VAL A 200 11.98 -13.63 -18.26
N ASP A 201 11.88 -13.50 -16.94
CA ASP A 201 11.85 -14.65 -16.02
C ASP A 201 10.69 -15.60 -16.35
N ARG A 202 9.49 -15.06 -16.61
CA ARG A 202 8.33 -15.89 -16.98
C ARG A 202 8.53 -16.56 -18.35
N ALA A 203 9.12 -15.88 -19.32
CA ALA A 203 9.40 -16.43 -20.65
C ALA A 203 10.46 -17.53 -20.59
N GLN A 204 11.55 -17.31 -19.85
CA GLN A 204 12.59 -18.32 -19.59
C GLN A 204 12.02 -19.52 -18.85
N PHE A 205 11.16 -19.30 -17.84
CA PHE A 205 10.48 -20.38 -17.15
C PHE A 205 9.64 -21.24 -18.09
N ILE A 206 8.90 -20.64 -19.03
CA ILE A 206 8.14 -21.37 -20.04
C ILE A 206 9.08 -22.14 -20.99
N ALA A 207 10.14 -21.50 -21.48
CA ALA A 207 11.10 -22.12 -22.39
C ALA A 207 11.80 -23.32 -21.74
N ASN A 208 12.30 -23.17 -20.51
CA ASN A 208 12.94 -24.23 -19.75
C ASN A 208 11.97 -25.37 -19.43
N PHE A 209 10.72 -25.05 -19.09
CA PHE A 209 9.69 -26.06 -18.89
C PHE A 209 9.43 -26.85 -20.17
N LEU A 210 9.32 -26.20 -21.33
CA LEU A 210 9.15 -26.90 -22.61
C LEU A 210 10.38 -27.73 -22.99
N ALA A 211 11.58 -27.18 -22.79
CA ALA A 211 12.83 -27.91 -23.04
C ALA A 211 12.94 -29.16 -22.16
N SER A 212 12.44 -29.15 -20.92
CA SER A 212 12.45 -30.36 -20.08
C SER A 212 11.57 -31.52 -20.61
N PHE A 213 10.67 -31.28 -21.56
CA PHE A 213 9.88 -32.32 -22.21
C PHE A 213 10.57 -32.93 -23.44
N PHE A 214 11.59 -32.26 -24.00
CA PHE A 214 12.34 -32.76 -25.14
C PHE A 214 13.76 -33.12 -24.69
N PRO A 215 14.17 -34.41 -24.72
CA PRO A 215 15.48 -34.85 -24.26
C PRO A 215 16.64 -34.26 -25.08
#